data_AF-A0A432R435-F1
#
_entry.id   AF-A0A432R435-F1
#
_cell.length_a   1.000
_cell.length_b   1.000
_cell.length_c   1.000
_cell.angle_alpha   90.00
_cell.angle_beta   90.00
_cell.angle_gamma   90.00
#
_symmetry.space_group_name_H-M   'P 1'
#
loop_
_entity.id
_entity.type
_entity.pdbx_description
1 polymer ?
#
loop_
_entity_poly.entity_id
_entity_poly.type
_entity_poly.pdbx_seq_one_letter_code
_entity_poly.pdbx_strand_id
1 'polypeptide(L)' 'MKILLLVIGMVFILEGIPYVAFPEAMQEWLRKISAMKPESLRVLGLVSMGAGLLICWFVQRSGYF' A
#
# COMPACT_ATOMS: atom_id res chain seq x y z
N MET A 1 -1.02 -18.49 -12.55
CA MET A 1 -0.87 -17.31 -13.44
C MET A 1 -2.10 -16.40 -13.44
N LYS A 2 -3.34 -16.90 -13.60
CA LYS A 2 -4.56 -16.06 -13.61
C LYS A 2 -4.75 -15.23 -12.33
N ILE A 3 -4.54 -15.82 -11.15
CA ILE A 3 -4.72 -15.15 -9.86
C ILE A 3 -3.70 -14.01 -9.66
N LEU A 4 -2.44 -14.21 -10.06
CA LEU A 4 -1.41 -13.17 -9.96
C LEU A 4 -1.78 -11.93 -10.76
N LEU A 5 -2.21 -12.12 -12.02
CA LEU A 5 -2.65 -11.01 -12.87
C LEU A 5 -3.89 -10.29 -12.31
N LEU A 6 -4.82 -11.03 -11.71
CA LEU A 6 -6.02 -10.45 -11.09
C LEU A 6 -5.69 -9.63 -9.85
N VAL A 7 -4.82 -10.14 -8.97
CA VAL A 7 -4.36 -9.41 -7.77
C VAL A 7 -3.61 -8.15 -8.16
N ILE A 8 -2.72 -8.22 -9.17
CA ILE A 8 -2.02 -7.04 -9.70
C ILE A 8 -3.03 -6.01 -10.24
N GLY A 9 -4.04 -6.45 -11.01
CA GLY A 9 -5.10 -5.57 -11.50
C GLY A 9 -5.90 -4.92 -10.37
N MET A 10 -6.21 -5.66 -9.31
CA MET A 10 -6.94 -5.16 -8.15
C MET A 10 -6.13 -4.11 -7.37
N VAL A 11 -4.81 -4.32 -7.22
CA VAL A 11 -3.90 -3.33 -6.63
C VAL A 11 -3.90 -2.03 -7.44
N PHE A 12 -3.84 -2.10 -8.77
CA PHE A 12 -3.92 -0.92 -9.62
C PHE A 12 -5.24 -0.15 -9.47
N ILE A 13 -6.37 -0.84 -9.36
CA ILE A 13 -7.67 -0.20 -9.13
C ILE A 13 -7.67 0.50 -7.77
N LEU A 14 -7.25 -0.20 -6.71
CA LEU A 14 -7.20 0.37 -5.36
C LEU A 14 -6.28 1.59 -5.26
N GLU A 15 -5.08 1.49 -5.82
CA GLU A 15 -4.14 2.60 -5.89
C GLU A 15 -4.69 3.75 -6.76
N GLY A 16 -5.43 3.46 -7.82
CA GLY A 16 -6.00 4.46 -8.73
C GLY A 16 -7.16 5.27 -8.14
N ILE A 17 -7.94 4.70 -7.22
CA ILE A 17 -9.12 5.34 -6.62
C ILE A 17 -8.77 6.68 -5.95
N PRO A 18 -7.77 6.78 -5.05
CA PRO A 18 -7.37 8.04 -4.45
C PRO A 18 -7.06 9.14 -5.47
N TYR A 19 -6.39 8.80 -6.58
CA TYR A 19 -6.04 9.78 -7.62
C TYR A 19 -7.26 10.31 -8.38
N VAL A 20 -8.28 9.47 -8.59
CA VAL A 20 -9.50 9.86 -9.32
C VAL A 20 -10.52 10.54 -8.41
N ALA A 21 -10.70 10.01 -7.19
CA ALA A 21 -11.71 10.49 -6.26
C ALA A 21 -11.28 11.77 -5.52
N PHE A 22 -10.00 11.88 -5.15
CA PHE A 22 -9.49 13.00 -4.33
C PHE A 22 -8.07 13.43 -4.78
N PRO A 23 -7.94 14.00 -5.99
CA PRO A 23 -6.62 14.35 -6.55
C PRO A 23 -5.87 15.40 -5.72
N GLU A 24 -6.52 16.42 -5.17
CA GLU A 24 -5.82 17.44 -4.38
C GLU A 24 -5.27 16.88 -3.07
N ALA A 25 -6.02 16.01 -2.40
CA ALA A 25 -5.56 15.33 -1.20
C ALA A 25 -4.32 14.48 -1.51
N MET A 26 -4.34 13.69 -2.59
CA MET A 26 -3.22 12.85 -2.97
C MET A 26 -1.96 13.67 -3.30
N GLN A 27 -2.11 14.79 -4.00
CA GLN A 27 -0.99 15.71 -4.28
C GLN A 27 -0.38 16.30 -3.01
N GLU A 28 -1.20 16.70 -2.05
CA GLU A 28 -0.74 17.23 -0.77
C GLU A 28 -0.01 16.15 0.06
N TRP A 29 -0.53 14.93 0.06
CA TRP A 29 0.12 13.77 0.69
C TRP A 29 1.50 13.48 0.08
N LEU A 30 1.61 13.48 -1.25
CA LEU A 30 2.89 13.28 -1.94
C LEU A 30 3.90 14.38 -1.64
N ARG A 31 3.45 15.65 -1.54
CA ARG A 31 4.31 16.76 -1.11
C ARG A 31 4.86 16.56 0.29
N LYS A 32 4.01 16.14 1.24
CA LYS A 32 4.43 15.84 2.61
C LYS A 32 5.45 14.71 2.65
N ILE A 33 5.24 13.63 1.90
CA ILE A 33 6.17 12.50 1.80
C ILE A 33 7.51 12.95 1.19
N SER A 34 7.48 13.76 0.13
CA SER A 34 8.69 14.30 -0.51
C SER A 34 9.49 15.23 0.41
N ALA A 35 8.81 15.95 1.32
CA ALA A 35 9.45 16.80 2.32
C ALA A 35 9.98 16.03 3.54
N MET A 36 9.63 14.75 3.73
CA MET A 36 10.14 13.94 4.83
C MET A 36 11.60 13.56 4.63
N LYS A 37 12.35 13.47 5.74
CA LYS A 37 13.72 12.98 5.71
C LYS A 37 13.75 11.51 5.25
N PRO A 38 14.80 11.10 4.51
CA PRO A 38 14.92 9.73 4.00
C PRO A 38 14.96 8.67 5.11
N GLU A 39 15.44 9.01 6.30
CA GLU A 39 15.40 8.14 7.48
C GLU A 39 13.96 7.82 7.93
N SER A 40 13.09 8.82 7.99
CA SER A 40 11.68 8.64 8.36
C SER A 40 10.92 7.86 7.30
N LEU A 41 11.22 8.09 6.01
CA LEU A 41 10.65 7.30 4.91
C LEU A 41 11.04 5.83 4.98
N ARG A 42 12.29 5.51 5.34
CA ARG A 42 12.74 4.13 5.53
C ARG A 42 12.03 3.46 6.70
N VAL A 43 11.85 4.15 7.81
CA VAL A 43 11.12 3.62 8.97
C VAL A 43 9.65 3.39 8.60
N LEU A 44 9.01 4.35 7.93
CA LEU A 44 7.63 4.22 7.46
C LEU A 44 7.47 3.00 6.53
N GLY A 45 8.41 2.82 5.58
CA GLY A 45 8.45 1.67 4.68
C GLY A 45 8.67 0.35 5.41
N LEU A 46 9.56 0.30 6.40
CA LEU A 46 9.77 -0.89 7.24
C LEU A 46 8.52 -1.26 8.03
N VAL A 47 7.84 -0.27 8.61
CA VAL A 47 6.60 -0.48 9.36
C VAL A 47 5.48 -0.95 8.43
N SER A 48 5.32 -0.36 7.24
CA SER A 48 4.29 -0.77 6.28
C SER A 48 4.54 -2.18 5.75
N MET A 49 5.80 -2.53 5.43
CA MET A 49 6.18 -3.89 5.06
C MET A 49 5.92 -4.88 6.19
N GLY A 50 6.30 -4.54 7.43
CA GLY A 50 6.08 -5.37 8.60
C GLY A 50 4.59 -5.62 8.86
N ALA A 51 3.76 -4.57 8.78
CA ALA A 51 2.32 -4.67 8.92
C ALA A 51 1.69 -5.54 7.82
N GLY A 52 2.11 -5.36 6.56
CA GLY A 52 1.67 -6.20 5.44
C GLY A 52 2.03 -7.67 5.64
N LEU A 53 3.24 -7.96 6.13
CA LEU A 53 3.68 -9.31 6.43
C LEU A 53 2.88 -9.93 7.58
N LEU A 54 2.57 -9.16 8.63
CA LEU A 54 1.71 -9.60 9.74
C LEU A 54 0.29 -9.92 9.24
N ILE A 55 -0.29 -9.09 8.37
CA ILE A 55 -1.61 -9.34 7.78
C ILE A 55 -1.59 -10.62 6.96
N CYS A 56 -0.60 -10.79 6.06
CA CYS A 56 -0.44 -12.01 5.28
C CYS A 56 -0.29 -13.25 6.19
N TRP A 57 0.50 -13.14 7.25
CA TRP A 57 0.69 -14.22 8.21
C TRP A 57 -0.61 -14.58 8.95
N PHE A 58 -1.37 -13.57 9.42
CA PHE A 58 -2.66 -13.78 10.06
C PHE A 58 -3.66 -14.42 9.10
N VAL A 59 -3.81 -13.88 7.88
CA VAL A 59 -4.74 -14.40 6.86
C VAL A 59 -4.39 -15.85 6.51
N GLN A 60 -3.11 -16.15 6.31
CA GLN A 60 -2.65 -17.50 6.00
C GLN A 60 -2.86 -18.47 7.17
N ARG A 61 -2.71 -18.01 8.42
CA ARG A 61 -2.91 -18.85 9.61
C ARG A 61 -4.37 -19.02 10.02
N SER A 62 -5.25 -18.08 9.64
CA SER A 62 -6.66 -18.07 10.04
C SER A 62 -7.52 -19.08 9.25
N GLY A 63 -6.94 -19.91 8.38
CA GLY A 63 -7.66 -21.00 7.70
C GLY A 63 -8.80 -20.53 6.78
N TYR A 64 -8.83 -19.25 6.40
CA TYR A 64 -9.75 -18.72 5.39
C TYR A 64 -9.15 -18.91 4.00
N PHE A 65 -8.84 -20.16 3.62
CA PHE A 65 -8.74 -20.61 2.24
C PHE A 65 -8.77 -22.14 2.15
#